data_AF-T0Z6J7-F1
#
_entry.id   AF-T0Z6J7-F1
#
_cell.length_a   1.000
_cell.length_b   1.000
_cell.length_c   1.000
_cell.angle_alpha   90.00
_cell.angle_beta   90.00
_cell.angle_gamma   90.00
#
_symmetry.space_group_name_H-M   'P 1'
#
loop_
_entity.id
_entity.type
_entity.pdbx_description
1 polymer ?
#
loop_
_entity_poly.entity_id
_entity_poly.type
_entity_poly.pdbx_seq_one_letter_code
_entity_poly.pdbx_strand_id
1 'polypeptide(L)'
;MQVCHGKAPPLRRVRPGDTVVYYSPTERFQARDTLQAFTAIGIVKDGDPYQVEMGEGFRPYRRDVRWLQAREVPIRQMLGLLEFTSGHRSWGYPLRFGLFEVSAHDVQTIAQAMGAAWPPRVSPQLACP
;
A
#
# COMPACT_ATOMS: atom_id res chain seq x y z
N MET A 1 9.15 1.99 -1.06
CA MET A 1 8.31 1.87 0.15
C MET A 1 9.14 1.44 1.35
N GLN A 2 8.79 1.94 2.52
CA GLN A 2 9.33 1.54 3.84
C GLN A 2 8.13 1.34 4.79
N VAL A 3 8.17 0.33 5.64
CA VAL A 3 7.09 0.02 6.59
C VAL A 3 7.66 -0.35 7.96
N CYS A 4 6.82 -0.31 9.01
CA CYS A 4 7.14 -0.80 10.35
C CYS A 4 8.52 -0.33 10.88
N HIS A 5 8.81 0.98 10.78
CA HIS A 5 10.09 1.59 11.18
C HIS A 5 11.33 1.02 10.48
N GLY A 6 11.18 0.52 9.25
CA GLY A 6 12.29 -0.03 8.46
C GLY A 6 12.66 -1.47 8.78
N LYS A 7 11.78 -2.22 9.46
CA LYS A 7 11.98 -3.64 9.74
C LYS A 7 11.88 -4.50 8.48
N ALA A 8 12.75 -5.50 8.36
CA ALA A 8 12.75 -6.44 7.22
C ALA A 8 11.55 -7.41 7.17
N PRO A 9 11.12 -8.05 8.28
CA PRO A 9 10.15 -9.15 8.20
C PRO A 9 8.83 -8.82 7.49
N PRO A 10 8.20 -7.65 7.70
CA PRO A 10 7.00 -7.27 6.94
C PRO A 10 7.25 -7.18 5.43
N LEU A 11 8.37 -6.60 5.00
CA LEU A 11 8.71 -6.43 3.58
C LEU A 11 9.06 -7.74 2.86
N ARG A 12 9.54 -8.75 3.60
CA ARG A 12 9.84 -10.08 3.04
C ARG A 12 8.59 -10.87 2.66
N ARG A 13 7.42 -10.52 3.22
CA ARG A 13 6.14 -11.16 2.89
C ARG A 13 5.51 -10.60 1.63
N VAL A 14 5.81 -9.34 1.32
CA VAL A 14 5.40 -8.71 0.07
C VAL A 14 6.24 -9.29 -1.07
N ARG A 15 5.66 -9.52 -2.24
CA ARG A 15 6.32 -10.10 -3.41
C ARG A 15 6.30 -9.13 -4.60
N PRO A 16 7.22 -9.30 -5.57
CA PRO A 16 7.10 -8.60 -6.84
C PRO A 16 5.73 -8.85 -7.48
N GLY A 17 5.13 -7.81 -8.04
CA GLY A 17 3.78 -7.88 -8.62
C GLY A 17 2.64 -7.63 -7.63
N ASP A 18 2.88 -7.69 -6.32
CA ASP A 18 1.85 -7.36 -5.33
C ASP A 18 1.41 -5.89 -5.48
N THR A 19 0.12 -5.65 -5.26
CA THR A 19 -0.39 -4.29 -5.14
C THR A 19 -0.28 -3.83 -3.69
N VAL A 20 0.30 -2.65 -3.49
CA VAL A 20 0.36 -1.99 -2.18
C VAL A 20 -0.49 -0.72 -2.20
N VAL A 21 -1.24 -0.51 -1.12
CA VAL A 21 -2.02 0.71 -0.88
C VAL A 21 -1.54 1.35 0.42
N TYR A 22 -1.28 2.64 0.40
CA TYR A 22 -1.00 3.41 1.60
C TYR A 22 -2.27 4.05 2.15
N TYR A 23 -2.44 3.89 3.46
CA TYR A 23 -3.42 4.61 4.27
C TYR A 23 -2.70 5.58 5.20
N SER A 24 -3.16 6.82 5.22
CA SER A 24 -2.64 7.89 6.08
C SER A 24 -3.68 8.23 7.16
N PRO A 25 -3.42 7.95 8.45
CA PRO A 25 -4.36 8.31 9.52
C PRO A 25 -4.42 9.82 9.77
N THR A 26 -3.31 10.53 9.53
CA THR A 26 -3.10 11.96 9.79
C THR A 26 -2.45 12.61 8.56
N GLU A 27 -2.57 13.93 8.42
CA GLU A 27 -1.94 14.65 7.30
C GLU A 27 -0.44 14.79 7.53
N ARG A 28 -0.05 15.06 8.79
CA ARG A 28 1.34 15.19 9.20
C ARG A 28 1.72 14.11 10.19
N PHE A 29 2.99 13.74 10.16
CA PHE A 29 3.55 12.77 11.11
C PHE A 29 3.39 13.29 12.54
N GLN A 30 2.84 12.44 13.44
CA GLN A 30 2.54 12.76 14.85
C GLN A 30 1.56 13.91 15.10
N ALA A 31 0.90 14.43 14.07
CA ALA A 31 -0.11 15.47 14.25
C ALA A 31 -1.45 14.90 14.71
N ARG A 32 -2.32 15.78 15.21
CA ARG A 32 -3.71 15.47 15.60
C ARG A 32 -4.71 15.70 14.46
N ASP A 33 -4.25 16.11 13.28
CA ASP A 33 -5.09 16.26 12.09
C ASP A 33 -5.54 14.88 11.60
N THR A 34 -6.80 14.77 11.18
CA THR A 34 -7.37 13.50 10.74
C THR A 34 -7.50 13.48 9.22
N LEU A 35 -6.60 12.78 8.56
CA LEU A 35 -6.70 12.54 7.12
C LEU A 35 -7.61 11.33 6.85
N GLN A 36 -7.26 10.19 7.45
CA GLN A 36 -7.97 8.91 7.32
C GLN A 36 -8.32 8.57 5.86
N ALA A 37 -7.31 8.62 5.00
CA ALA A 37 -7.47 8.45 3.56
C ALA A 37 -6.47 7.44 2.99
N PHE A 38 -6.86 6.81 1.89
CA PHE A 38 -5.92 6.14 1.02
C PHE A 38 -5.23 7.19 0.15
N THR A 39 -3.90 7.23 0.20
CA THR A 39 -3.09 8.32 -0.35
C THR A 39 -2.17 7.90 -1.49
N ALA A 40 -1.87 6.60 -1.60
CA ALA A 40 -1.10 6.07 -2.73
C ALA A 40 -1.46 4.61 -2.99
N ILE A 41 -1.32 4.19 -4.25
CA ILE A 41 -1.45 2.81 -4.68
C ILE A 41 -0.39 2.51 -5.74
N GLY A 42 0.20 1.32 -5.70
CA GLY A 42 1.32 0.96 -6.56
C GLY A 42 1.55 -0.54 -6.67
N ILE A 43 2.40 -0.92 -7.61
CA ILE A 43 2.79 -2.30 -7.85
C ILE A 43 4.24 -2.48 -7.42
N VAL A 44 4.50 -3.47 -6.59
CA VAL A 44 5.85 -3.80 -6.10
C VAL A 44 6.71 -4.27 -7.26
N LYS A 45 7.90 -3.68 -7.41
CA LYS A 45 8.85 -4.05 -8.47
C LYS A 45 9.60 -5.33 -8.10
N ASP A 46 10.26 -5.91 -9.11
CA ASP A 46 11.21 -7.00 -8.92
C ASP A 46 12.36 -6.62 -7.97
N GLY A 47 12.98 -7.64 -7.39
CA GLY A 47 14.08 -7.50 -6.44
C GLY A 47 13.67 -7.68 -4.98
N ASP A 48 14.65 -8.01 -4.15
CA ASP A 48 14.48 -8.25 -2.71
C ASP A 48 14.43 -6.94 -1.89
N PRO A 49 13.90 -6.99 -0.66
CA PRO A 49 14.06 -5.88 0.27
C PRO A 49 15.53 -5.53 0.49
N TYR A 50 15.88 -4.27 0.29
CA TYR A 50 17.25 -3.77 0.40
C TYR A 50 17.36 -2.71 1.50
N GLN A 51 18.56 -2.50 2.04
CA GLN A 51 18.80 -1.46 3.03
C GLN A 51 19.34 -0.18 2.37
N VAL A 52 18.94 0.96 2.91
CA VAL A 52 19.47 2.28 2.52
C VAL A 52 20.08 2.94 3.74
N GLU A 53 21.28 3.48 3.63
CA GLU A 53 21.90 4.25 4.71
C GLU A 53 21.29 5.65 4.78
N MET A 54 20.74 6.00 5.95
CA MET A 54 20.11 7.30 6.20
C MET A 54 20.87 8.15 7.23
N GLY A 55 22.11 7.77 7.57
CA GLY A 55 22.94 8.41 8.59
C GLY A 55 22.84 7.75 9.96
N GLU A 56 23.84 8.00 10.82
CA GLU A 56 23.88 7.56 12.24
C GLU A 56 23.66 6.05 12.45
N GLY A 57 24.07 5.22 11.50
CA GLY A 57 23.87 3.76 11.56
C GLY A 57 22.43 3.31 11.28
N PHE A 58 21.51 4.22 10.98
CA PHE A 58 20.13 3.88 10.62
C PHE A 58 20.06 3.37 9.17
N ARG A 59 19.81 2.06 9.04
CA ARG A 59 19.74 1.33 7.76
C ARG A 59 18.37 0.65 7.57
N PRO A 60 17.30 1.40 7.32
CA PRO A 60 15.98 0.82 7.13
C PRO A 60 15.89 -0.03 5.86
N TYR A 61 15.09 -1.09 5.93
CA TYR A 61 14.72 -1.88 4.76
C TYR A 61 13.66 -1.17 3.92
N ARG A 62 13.81 -1.30 2.59
CA ARG A 62 12.94 -0.73 1.57
C ARG A 62 12.68 -1.73 0.44
N ARG A 63 11.59 -1.50 -0.29
CA ARG A 63 11.32 -2.13 -1.59
C ARG A 63 10.91 -1.09 -2.60
N ASP A 64 11.22 -1.32 -3.87
CA ASP A 64 10.76 -0.44 -4.93
C ASP A 64 9.31 -0.72 -5.31
N VAL A 65 8.59 0.36 -5.58
CA VAL A 65 7.18 0.33 -5.99
C VAL A 65 7.04 1.24 -7.18
N ARG A 66 6.36 0.77 -8.22
CA ARG A 66 5.83 1.60 -9.29
C ARG A 66 4.51 2.18 -8.83
N TRP A 67 4.53 3.42 -8.37
CA TRP A 67 3.34 4.16 -7.96
C TRP A 67 2.47 4.49 -9.17
N LEU A 68 1.15 4.36 -9.01
CA LEU A 68 0.17 4.68 -10.04
C LEU A 68 -0.28 6.13 -9.89
N GLN A 69 -0.69 6.75 -10.99
CA GLN A 69 -1.46 8.00 -10.91
C GLN A 69 -2.81 7.68 -10.28
N ALA A 70 -3.10 8.32 -9.16
CA ALA A 70 -4.30 8.07 -8.36
C ALA A 70 -4.60 9.31 -7.52
N ARG A 71 -5.87 9.51 -7.15
CA ARG A 71 -6.28 10.55 -6.20
C ARG A 71 -6.39 10.00 -4.78
N GLU A 72 -6.27 10.89 -3.81
CA GLU A 72 -6.59 10.59 -2.42
C GLU A 72 -8.10 10.32 -2.25
N VAL A 73 -8.44 9.33 -1.41
CA VAL A 73 -9.83 9.02 -1.07
C VAL A 73 -10.00 8.74 0.43
N PRO A 74 -10.89 9.47 1.14
CA PRO A 74 -11.22 9.18 2.53
C PRO A 74 -11.81 7.78 2.71
N ILE A 75 -11.30 7.01 3.68
CA ILE A 75 -11.79 5.63 3.95
C ILE A 75 -13.27 5.60 4.33
N ARG A 76 -13.78 6.70 4.91
CA ARG A 76 -15.19 6.85 5.33
C ARG A 76 -16.18 6.58 4.19
N GLN A 77 -15.80 6.84 2.95
CA GLN A 77 -16.66 6.60 1.77
C GLN A 77 -16.81 5.11 1.44
N MET A 78 -15.95 4.24 2.00
CA MET A 78 -15.85 2.83 1.64
C MET A 78 -16.01 1.88 2.84
N LEU A 79 -16.31 2.38 4.04
CA LEU A 79 -16.37 1.53 5.26
C LEU A 79 -17.34 0.34 5.16
N GLY A 80 -18.44 0.49 4.39
CA GLY A 80 -19.40 -0.59 4.14
C GLY A 80 -19.07 -1.47 2.92
N LEU A 81 -18.04 -1.11 2.15
CA LEU A 81 -17.68 -1.75 0.88
C LEU A 81 -16.44 -2.63 0.98
N LEU A 82 -15.54 -2.32 1.92
CA LEU A 82 -14.31 -3.08 2.14
C LEU A 82 -14.58 -4.22 3.13
N GLU A 83 -14.14 -5.42 2.80
CA GLU A 83 -14.26 -6.62 3.62
C GLU A 83 -13.58 -6.43 4.98
N PHE A 84 -12.40 -5.79 5.03
CA PHE A 84 -11.71 -5.58 6.31
C PHE A 84 -12.41 -4.56 7.24
N THR A 85 -13.36 -3.76 6.74
CA THR A 85 -14.08 -2.75 7.55
C THR A 85 -15.57 -3.07 7.72
N SER A 86 -16.19 -3.75 6.77
CA SER A 86 -17.64 -3.96 6.72
C SER A 86 -18.11 -4.80 7.91
N GLY A 87 -19.10 -4.30 8.65
CA GLY A 87 -19.62 -4.97 9.85
C GLY A 87 -18.73 -4.85 11.10
N HIS A 88 -17.57 -4.17 11.03
CA HIS A 88 -16.64 -4.05 12.15
C HIS A 88 -16.68 -2.67 12.81
N ARG A 89 -17.19 -2.60 14.06
CA ARG A 89 -17.15 -1.35 14.87
C ARG A 89 -15.73 -0.85 15.11
N SER A 90 -14.75 -1.75 15.12
CA SER A 90 -13.32 -1.48 15.33
C SER A 90 -12.51 -1.57 14.04
N TRP A 91 -13.08 -1.16 12.90
CA TRP A 91 -12.44 -1.19 11.57
C TRP A 91 -11.04 -0.57 11.51
N GLY A 92 -10.72 0.36 12.42
CA GLY A 92 -9.40 1.00 12.48
C GLY A 92 -8.30 0.14 13.11
N TYR A 93 -8.63 -1.01 13.72
CA TYR A 93 -7.66 -1.85 14.44
C TYR A 93 -6.58 -2.47 13.53
N PRO A 94 -6.92 -3.09 12.37
CA PRO A 94 -5.91 -3.63 11.45
C PRO A 94 -4.90 -2.59 10.96
N LEU A 95 -5.35 -1.34 10.76
CA LEU A 95 -4.51 -0.23 10.27
C LEU A 95 -3.37 0.14 11.23
N ARG A 96 -3.41 -0.34 12.48
CA ARG A 96 -2.37 -0.09 13.49
C ARG A 96 -1.15 -1.00 13.35
N PHE A 97 -1.23 -2.09 12.60
CA PHE A 97 -0.12 -3.03 12.43
C PHE A 97 0.98 -2.55 11.48
N GLY A 98 0.74 -1.44 10.75
CA GLY A 98 1.69 -0.82 9.82
C GLY A 98 1.84 -1.56 8.48
N LEU A 99 1.55 -2.85 8.42
CA LEU A 99 1.35 -3.62 7.19
C LEU A 99 0.47 -4.84 7.51
N PHE A 100 -0.55 -5.07 6.69
CA PHE A 100 -1.39 -6.27 6.74
C PHE A 100 -1.94 -6.55 5.34
N GLU A 101 -2.37 -7.80 5.14
CA GLU A 101 -2.95 -8.25 3.88
C GLU A 101 -4.45 -7.88 3.83
N VAL A 102 -4.91 -7.47 2.65
CA VAL A 102 -6.33 -7.24 2.33
C VAL A 102 -6.69 -8.06 1.10
N SER A 103 -7.97 -8.31 0.90
CA SER A 103 -8.41 -9.13 -0.23
C SER A 103 -8.24 -8.43 -1.57
N ALA A 104 -8.28 -9.21 -2.66
CA ALA A 104 -8.29 -8.66 -4.01
C ALA A 104 -9.50 -7.74 -4.26
N HIS A 105 -10.65 -8.05 -3.65
CA HIS A 105 -11.85 -7.20 -3.69
C HIS A 105 -11.61 -5.83 -3.06
N ASP A 106 -10.96 -5.79 -1.90
CA ASP A 106 -10.63 -4.53 -1.23
C ASP A 106 -9.66 -3.69 -2.06
N VAL A 107 -8.60 -4.31 -2.60
CA VAL A 107 -7.66 -3.63 -3.49
C VAL A 107 -8.38 -3.05 -4.71
N GLN A 108 -9.26 -3.82 -5.34
CA GLN A 108 -10.00 -3.37 -6.52
C GLN A 108 -10.94 -2.20 -6.16
N THR A 109 -11.67 -2.30 -5.06
CA THR A 109 -12.59 -1.26 -4.58
C THR A 109 -11.84 0.03 -4.30
N ILE A 110 -10.71 -0.04 -3.60
CA ILE A 110 -9.87 1.12 -3.30
C ILE A 110 -9.31 1.71 -4.60
N ALA A 111 -8.75 0.88 -5.49
CA ALA A 111 -8.17 1.33 -6.75
C ALA A 111 -9.19 2.07 -7.63
N GLN A 112 -10.43 1.56 -7.70
CA GLN A 112 -11.52 2.20 -8.43
C GLN A 112 -11.89 3.55 -7.83
N ALA A 113 -12.06 3.62 -6.50
CA ALA A 113 -12.38 4.88 -5.82
C ALA A 113 -11.28 5.94 -6.04
N MET A 114 -10.01 5.50 -5.96
CA MET A 114 -8.82 6.32 -6.21
C MET A 114 -8.61 6.67 -7.69
N GLY A 115 -9.41 6.15 -8.61
CA GLY A 115 -9.22 6.38 -10.05
C GLY A 115 -7.83 5.97 -10.53
N ALA A 116 -7.30 4.86 -9.99
CA ALA A 116 -5.93 4.43 -10.23
C ALA A 116 -5.71 4.08 -11.71
N ALA A 117 -4.74 4.74 -12.34
CA ALA A 117 -4.36 4.49 -13.72
C ALA A 117 -3.42 3.28 -13.78
N TRP A 118 -3.97 2.12 -14.14
CA TRP A 118 -3.19 0.91 -14.34
C TRP A 118 -2.37 1.01 -15.63
N PRO A 119 -1.09 0.61 -15.61
CA PRO A 119 -0.33 0.50 -16.85
C PRO A 119 -1.04 -0.51 -17.77
N PRO A 120 -1.02 -0.30 -19.09
CA PRO A 120 -1.58 -1.26 -20.03
C PRO A 120 -0.98 -2.64 -19.74
N ARG A 121 -1.84 -3.66 -19.68
CA ARG A 121 -1.35 -5.04 -19.56
C ARG A 121 -0.52 -5.33 -20.80
N VAL A 122 0.80 -5.40 -20.62
CA VAL A 122 1.66 -6.00 -21.64
C VAL A 122 1.41 -7.50 -21.52
N SER A 123 0.54 -8.02 -22.37
CA SER A 123 0.48 -9.47 -22.57
C SER A 123 1.88 -9.92 -22.97
N PRO A 124 2.43 -11.00 -22.37
CA PRO A 124 3.63 -11.60 -22.90
C PRO A 124 3.28 -12.11 -24.29
N GLN A 125 3.57 -11.31 -25.32
CA GLN A 125 3.46 -11.75 -26.69
C GLN A 125 4.44 -12.90 -26.82
N LEU A 126 3.89 -14.05 -27.21
CA LEU A 126 4.57 -15.25 -27.67
C LEU A 126 5.94 -14.87 -28.24
N ALA A 127 6.99 -15.33 -27.58
CA ALA A 127 8.27 -15.47 -28.25
C ALA A 127 7.99 -16.29 -29.51
N CYS A 128 8.04 -15.64 -30.68
CA CYS A 128 8.07 -16.34 -31.95
C CYS A 128 9.34 -17.21 -31.98
N PRO A 129 9.27 -18.39 -32.61
CA PRO A 129 10.25 -19.46 -32.46
C PRO A 129 11.66 -19.08 -32.92
#